data_AF-J9E2H3-F1
#
_entry.id   AF-J9E2H3-F1
#
_cell.length_a   1.000
_cell.length_b   1.000
_cell.length_c   1.000
_cell.angle_alpha   90.00
_cell.angle_beta   90.00
_cell.angle_gamma   90.00
#
_symmetry.space_group_name_H-M   'P 1'
#
loop_
_entity.id
_entity.type
_entity.pdbx_description
1 polymer ?
#
loop_
_entity_poly.entity_id
_entity_poly.type
_entity_poly.pdbx_seq_one_letter_code
_entity_poly.pdbx_strand_id
1 'polypeptide(L)'
;MRQSKFNKGPKAFQRHFNEWRHSHGMRCLGIPNTAHFANITKISDAVELWGKIRRQKESLKWNPEHDEEFEDSAGNVVNKRTFEDLKRQGLL
;
A
#
# COMPACT_ATOMS: atom_id res chain seq x y z
N MET A 1 19.31 8.28 -9.76
CA MET A 1 19.02 9.62 -10.31
C MET A 1 19.82 10.66 -9.55
N ARG A 2 20.85 11.22 -10.18
CA ARG A 2 21.37 12.52 -9.77
C ARG A 2 20.73 13.54 -10.71
N GLN A 3 19.65 14.19 -10.28
CA GLN A 3 19.07 15.30 -11.02
C GLN A 3 18.76 16.40 -10.01
N SER A 4 19.80 17.15 -9.63
CA SER A 4 19.65 18.49 -9.10
C SER A 4 19.19 19.40 -10.24
N LYS A 5 17.97 19.21 -10.75
CA LYS A 5 17.34 20.15 -11.67
C LYS A 5 16.92 21.36 -10.83
N PHE A 6 17.69 22.44 -10.93
CA PHE A 6 17.36 23.72 -10.30
C PHE A 6 16.13 24.32 -11.00
N ASN A 7 14.94 23.93 -10.56
CA ASN A 7 13.68 24.48 -11.07
C ASN A 7 13.57 25.92 -10.58
N LYS A 8 13.78 26.89 -11.49
CA LYS A 8 13.63 28.33 -11.19
C LYS A 8 12.15 28.66 -10.98
N GLY A 9 11.65 28.42 -9.76
CA GLY A 9 10.33 28.84 -9.28
C GLY A 9 9.35 27.70 -8.93
N PRO A 10 8.38 27.93 -8.03
CA PRO A 10 7.44 26.91 -7.52
C PRO A 10 6.61 26.23 -8.62
N LYS A 11 6.24 26.98 -9.67
CA LYS A 11 5.45 26.48 -10.80
C LYS A 11 6.25 25.52 -11.69
N ALA A 12 7.55 25.74 -11.84
CA ALA A 12 8.43 24.83 -12.59
C ALA A 12 8.68 23.53 -11.81
N PHE A 13 8.77 23.62 -10.48
CA PHE A 13 8.91 22.47 -9.60
C PHE A 13 7.69 21.54 -9.70
N GLN A 14 6.47 22.07 -9.69
CA GLN A 14 5.26 21.25 -9.87
C GLN A 14 5.20 20.59 -11.26
N ARG A 15 5.62 21.29 -12.31
CA ARG A 15 5.64 20.74 -13.68
C ARG A 15 6.64 19.59 -13.85
N HIS A 16 7.75 19.62 -13.11
CA HIS A 16 8.77 18.56 -13.16
C HIS A 16 8.21 17.16 -12.88
N PHE A 17 7.23 17.03 -11.98
CA PHE A 17 6.63 15.74 -11.63
C PHE A 17 5.76 15.15 -12.75
N ASN A 18 5.28 16.00 -13.66
CA ASN A 18 4.56 15.60 -14.86
C ASN A 18 5.49 15.43 -16.08
N GLU A 19 6.79 15.69 -15.95
CA GLU A 19 7.73 15.49 -17.06
C GLU A 19 7.98 14.01 -17.32
N TRP A 20 8.21 13.67 -18.59
CA TRP A 20 8.56 12.33 -19.02
C TRP A 20 9.73 11.71 -18.23
N ARG A 21 10.72 12.52 -17.84
CA ARG A 21 11.88 12.06 -17.05
C ARG A 21 11.48 11.54 -15.67
N HIS A 22 10.55 12.21 -15.00
CA HIS A 22 10.05 11.76 -13.71
C HIS A 22 9.20 10.49 -13.87
N SER A 23 8.27 10.49 -14.83
CA SER A 23 7.43 9.33 -15.15
C SER A 23 8.24 8.08 -15.53
N HIS A 24 9.25 8.23 -16.38
CA HIS A 24 10.15 7.15 -16.78
C HIS A 24 10.94 6.63 -15.58
N GLY A 25 11.42 7.56 -14.75
CA GLY A 25 12.08 7.27 -13.50
C GLY A 25 11.28 6.41 -12.53
N MET A 26 10.03 6.80 -12.29
CA MET A 26 9.10 6.06 -11.44
C MET A 26 8.78 4.69 -12.02
N ARG A 27 8.62 4.60 -13.36
CA ARG A 27 8.40 3.33 -14.07
C ARG A 27 9.57 2.35 -13.92
N CYS A 28 10.83 2.82 -13.98
CA CYS A 28 12.00 1.97 -13.76
C CYS A 28 12.07 1.40 -12.33
N LEU A 29 11.48 2.10 -11.36
CA LEU A 29 11.39 1.65 -9.96
C LEU A 29 10.16 0.77 -9.70
N GLY A 30 9.28 0.58 -10.70
CA GLY A 30 8.01 -0.12 -10.53
C GLY A 30 7.00 0.64 -9.66
N ILE A 31 7.17 1.95 -9.51
CA ILE A 31 6.30 2.81 -8.70
C ILE A 31 5.34 3.56 -9.64
N PRO A 32 4.01 3.54 -9.40
CA PRO A 32 3.07 4.28 -10.23
C PRO A 32 3.23 5.79 -10.01
N ASN A 33 3.23 6.58 -11.10
CA ASN A 33 3.33 8.05 -11.02
C ASN A 33 1.97 8.67 -10.64
N THR A 34 1.60 8.54 -9.37
CA THR A 34 0.36 9.12 -8.79
C THR A 34 0.66 10.40 -8.02
N ALA A 35 -0.37 11.17 -7.68
CA ALA A 35 -0.25 12.41 -6.91
C ALA A 35 0.46 12.23 -5.55
N HIS A 36 0.45 11.04 -4.98
CA HIS A 36 1.19 10.71 -3.75
C HIS A 36 2.71 10.92 -3.89
N PHE A 37 3.24 10.85 -5.12
CA PHE A 37 4.66 10.98 -5.41
C PHE A 37 5.05 12.35 -5.99
N ALA A 38 4.08 13.26 -6.18
CA ALA A 38 4.27 14.56 -6.81
C ALA A 38 5.12 15.56 -5.99
N ASN A 39 5.59 15.19 -4.79
CA ASN A 39 6.52 16.00 -4.00
C ASN A 39 7.81 15.25 -3.67
N ILE A 40 7.99 14.03 -4.21
CA ILE A 40 9.13 13.19 -3.86
C ILE A 40 10.28 13.45 -4.83
N THR A 41 11.36 13.98 -4.28
CA THR A 41 12.58 14.30 -5.03
C THR A 41 13.68 13.26 -4.86
N LYS A 42 13.66 12.52 -3.75
CA LYS A 42 14.63 11.45 -3.44
C LYS A 42 14.07 10.08 -3.79
N ILE A 43 14.91 9.25 -4.39
CA ILE A 43 14.54 7.86 -4.72
C ILE A 43 14.28 7.04 -3.45
N SER A 44 15.08 7.24 -2.40
CA SER A 44 14.91 6.55 -1.10
C SER A 44 13.48 6.71 -0.58
N ASP A 45 13.00 7.96 -0.58
CA ASP A 45 11.71 8.32 -0.01
C ASP A 45 10.57 7.75 -0.88
N ALA A 46 10.76 7.68 -2.20
CA ALA A 46 9.79 7.06 -3.12
C ALA A 46 9.65 5.55 -2.85
N VAL A 47 10.77 4.85 -2.67
CA VAL A 47 10.79 3.41 -2.40
C VAL A 47 10.18 3.10 -1.03
N GLU A 48 10.51 3.88 -0.01
CA GLU A 48 9.97 3.70 1.34
C GLU A 48 8.45 3.93 1.38
N LEU A 49 7.99 5.04 0.78
CA LEU A 49 6.57 5.35 0.69
C LEU A 49 5.81 4.27 -0.07
N TRP A 50 6.34 3.81 -1.21
CA TRP A 50 5.73 2.75 -1.99
C TRP A 50 5.63 1.44 -1.21
N GLY A 51 6.68 1.07 -0.47
CA GLY A 51 6.66 -0.10 0.40
C GLY A 51 5.59 0.01 1.50
N LYS A 52 5.42 1.19 2.10
CA LYS A 52 4.37 1.43 3.10
C LYS A 52 2.96 1.32 2.50
N ILE A 53 2.73 1.95 1.35
CA ILE A 53 1.44 1.89 0.65
C ILE A 53 1.10 0.46 0.24
N ARG A 54 2.09 -0.30 -0.27
CA ARG A 54 1.88 -1.72 -0.61
C ARG A 54 1.49 -2.54 0.59
N ARG A 55 2.20 -2.42 1.72
CA ARG A 55 1.87 -3.15 2.95
C ARG A 55 0.47 -2.80 3.46
N GLN A 56 0.10 -1.51 3.44
CA GLN A 56 -1.25 -1.09 3.83
C GLN A 56 -2.32 -1.62 2.88
N LYS A 57 -2.04 -1.64 1.57
CA LYS A 57 -2.97 -2.20 0.58
C LYS A 57 -3.10 -3.72 0.71
N GLU A 58 -2.00 -4.40 0.98
CA GLU A 58 -1.98 -5.85 1.25
C GLU A 58 -2.72 -6.16 2.56
N SER A 59 -2.58 -5.35 3.61
CA SER A 59 -3.33 -5.53 4.86
C SER A 59 -4.82 -5.20 4.75
N LEU A 60 -5.21 -4.33 3.80
CA LEU A 60 -6.61 -4.04 3.48
C LEU A 60 -7.23 -5.06 2.51
N LYS A 61 -6.43 -5.95 1.94
CA LYS A 61 -6.94 -6.99 1.07
C LYS A 61 -7.61 -8.04 1.96
N TRP A 62 -8.93 -8.11 1.88
CA TRP A 62 -9.75 -9.10 2.58
C TRP A 62 -9.13 -10.49 2.45
N ASN A 63 -8.84 -11.11 3.59
CA ASN A 63 -8.28 -12.44 3.67
C ASN A 63 -9.38 -13.40 4.12
N PRO A 64 -9.90 -14.29 3.25
CA PRO A 64 -10.94 -15.26 3.62
C PRO A 64 -10.55 -16.13 4.82
N GLU A 65 -9.26 -16.39 5.06
CA GLU A 65 -8.86 -17.17 6.24
C GLU A 65 -9.00 -16.41 7.57
N HIS A 66 -9.04 -15.08 7.53
CA HIS A 66 -9.01 -14.21 8.72
C HIS A 66 -10.29 -13.38 8.90
N ASP A 67 -10.93 -13.00 7.79
CA ASP A 67 -12.10 -12.12 7.74
C ASP A 67 -13.40 -12.89 7.43
N GLU A 68 -13.35 -14.22 7.27
CA GLU A 68 -14.55 -15.06 7.19
C GLU A 68 -15.05 -15.34 8.61
N GLU A 69 -16.21 -14.76 8.90
CA GLU A 69 -16.92 -14.86 10.16
C GLU A 69 -17.98 -15.97 10.08
N PHE A 70 -18.00 -16.86 11.07
CA PHE A 70 -18.98 -17.92 11.24
C PHE A 70 -19.84 -17.62 12.47
N GLU A 71 -21.15 -17.82 12.35
CA GLU A 71 -22.06 -17.84 13.50
C GLU A 71 -22.05 -19.23 14.13
N ASP A 72 -21.84 -19.28 15.45
CA ASP A 72 -22.06 -20.49 16.23
C ASP A 72 -23.56 -20.74 16.49
N SER A 73 -23.88 -21.93 17.03
CA SER A 73 -25.26 -22.32 17.38
C SER A 73 -25.92 -21.42 18.46
N ALA A 74 -25.16 -20.54 19.10
CA ALA A 74 -25.62 -19.58 20.11
C ALA A 74 -25.75 -18.15 19.53
N GLY A 75 -25.43 -17.93 18.26
CA GLY A 75 -25.50 -16.64 17.57
C GLY A 75 -24.28 -15.73 17.80
N ASN A 76 -23.16 -16.25 18.29
CA ASN A 76 -21.91 -15.48 18.39
C ASN A 76 -21.15 -15.55 17.07
N VAL A 77 -20.65 -14.39 16.64
CA VAL A 77 -19.84 -14.24 15.45
C VAL A 77 -18.37 -14.51 15.81
N VAL A 78 -17.79 -15.57 15.26
CA VAL A 78 -16.40 -15.99 15.49
C VAL A 78 -15.65 -16.09 14.17
N ASN A 79 -14.37 -15.70 14.15
CA ASN A 79 -13.54 -15.95 12.96
C ASN A 79 -13.32 -17.46 12.76
N LYS A 80 -13.07 -17.87 11.51
CA LYS A 80 -12.87 -19.28 11.13
C LYS A 80 -11.85 -20.02 12.00
N ARG A 81 -10.73 -19.38 12.35
CA ARG A 81 -9.69 -19.99 13.20
C ARG A 81 -10.20 -20.29 14.59
N THR A 82 -10.88 -19.34 15.22
CA THR A 82 -11.50 -19.52 16.54
C THR A 82 -12.56 -20.62 16.49
N PHE A 83 -13.38 -20.66 15.43
CA PHE A 83 -14.36 -21.72 15.24
C PHE A 83 -13.70 -23.11 15.13
N GLU A 84 -12.65 -23.26 14.31
CA GLU A 84 -11.93 -24.52 14.16
C GLU A 84 -11.21 -24.95 15.45
N ASP A 85 -10.60 -24.02 16.17
CA ASP A 85 -9.94 -24.29 17.46
C ASP A 85 -10.95 -24.70 18.53
N LEU A 86 -12.09 -24.03 18.63
CA LEU A 86 -13.17 -24.37 19.56
C LEU A 86 -13.79 -25.74 19.22
N LYS A 87 -14.03 -26.02 17.94
CA LYS A 87 -14.52 -27.33 17.46
C LYS A 87 -13.54 -28.45 17.78
N ARG A 88 -12.24 -28.21 17.60
CA ARG A 88 -11.18 -29.19 17.92
C ARG A 88 -11.04 -29.45 19.42
N GLN A 89 -11.34 -28.44 20.25
CA GLN A 89 -11.38 -28.56 21.71
C GLN A 89 -12.71 -29.16 22.23
N GLY A 90 -13.71 -29.37 21.36
CA GLY A 90 -15.03 -29.88 21.73
C GLY A 90 -15.90 -28.85 22.47
N LEU A 91 -15.64 -27.56 22.26
CA LEU A 91 -16.32 -26.44 22.91
C LEU A 91 -17.43 -25.81 22.03
N LEU A 92 -17.71 -26.41 20.86
CA LEU A 92 -18.78 -26.07 19.91
C LEU A 92 -19.61 -27.30 19.56
#